data_AF-A0A0B6Y939-F1
#
_entry.id   AF-A0A0B6Y939-F1
#
_cell.length_a   1.000
_cell.length_b   1.000
_cell.length_c   1.000
_cell.angle_alpha   90.00
_cell.angle_beta   90.00
_cell.angle_gamma   90.00
#
_symmetry.space_group_name_H-M   'P 1'
#
loop_
_entity.id
_entity.type
_entity.pdbx_description
1 polymer ?
#
loop_
_entity_poly.entity_id
_entity_poly.type
_entity_poly.pdbx_seq_one_letter_code
_entity_poly.pdbx_strand_id
1 'polypeptide(L)'
;MNPQAYLDVATVVTKLKMYPYFDIAHYILMCIAVRDDVHNISFSGTLQSFSRKHPLSCWLSSMLICFAGSLIANFLLGEPVLTPFKDYQNIVTATAVWYLVNYSPFDLVY
;
A
#
# COMPACT_ATOMS: atom_id res chain seq x y z
N MET A 1 1.35 27.73 -25.48
CA MET A 1 0.50 27.06 -24.49
C MET A 1 0.11 28.09 -23.44
N ASN A 2 -1.17 28.26 -23.14
CA ASN A 2 -1.66 29.37 -22.31
C ASN A 2 -1.30 29.15 -20.82
N PRO A 3 -0.57 30.06 -20.16
CA PRO A 3 -0.15 29.94 -18.75
C PRO A 3 -1.32 29.70 -17.79
N GLN A 4 -2.48 30.28 -18.09
CA GLN A 4 -3.70 30.10 -17.30
C GLN A 4 -4.16 28.64 -17.24
N ALA A 5 -4.05 27.90 -18.36
CA ALA A 5 -4.44 26.50 -18.42
C ALA A 5 -3.57 25.61 -17.52
N TYR A 6 -2.28 25.95 -17.32
CA TYR A 6 -1.42 25.22 -16.39
C TYR A 6 -1.83 25.44 -14.95
N LEU A 7 -2.21 26.66 -14.57
CA LEU A 7 -2.66 26.98 -13.22
C LEU A 7 -3.99 26.30 -12.90
N ASP A 8 -4.89 26.22 -13.88
CA ASP A 8 -6.17 25.53 -13.73
C ASP A 8 -5.96 24.02 -13.54
N VAL A 9 -5.10 23.39 -14.36
CA VAL A 9 -4.76 21.97 -14.20
C VAL A 9 -4.07 21.70 -12.86
N ALA A 10 -3.12 22.54 -12.45
CA ALA A 10 -2.46 22.40 -11.15
C ALA A 10 -3.45 22.50 -9.99
N THR A 11 -4.42 23.41 -10.07
CA THR A 11 -5.47 23.55 -9.06
C THR A 11 -6.37 22.33 -9.01
N VAL A 12 -6.69 21.72 -10.15
CA VAL A 12 -7.49 20.49 -10.21
C VAL A 12 -6.73 19.32 -9.59
N VAL A 13 -5.45 19.14 -9.94
CA VAL A 13 -4.62 18.04 -9.43
C VAL A 13 -4.39 18.14 -7.91
N THR A 14 -4.12 19.35 -7.40
CA THR A 14 -3.90 19.55 -5.96
C THR A 14 -5.16 19.37 -5.11
N LYS A 15 -6.35 19.59 -5.69
CA LYS A 15 -7.64 19.41 -5.00
C LYS A 15 -8.25 18.02 -5.22
N LEU A 16 -7.56 17.15 -5.95
CA LEU A 16 -8.06 15.81 -6.23
C LEU A 16 -8.12 15.00 -4.94
N LYS A 17 -9.29 14.43 -4.66
CA LYS A 17 -9.45 13.52 -3.52
C LYS A 17 -8.68 12.24 -3.80
N MET A 18 -7.73 11.92 -2.94
CA MET A 18 -6.92 10.69 -3.05
C MET A 18 -7.73 9.45 -2.66
N TYR A 19 -8.58 9.58 -1.63
CA TYR A 19 -9.48 8.52 -1.22
C TYR A 19 -10.70 8.41 -2.16
N PRO A 20 -11.12 7.20 -2.57
CA PRO A 20 -10.50 5.89 -2.29
C PRO A 20 -9.55 5.39 -3.41
N TYR A 21 -9.64 5.93 -4.62
CA TYR A 21 -9.05 5.30 -5.81
C TYR A 21 -7.53 5.39 -5.86
N PHE A 22 -6.94 6.55 -5.53
CA PHE A 22 -5.48 6.70 -5.52
C PHE A 22 -4.86 5.94 -4.35
N ASP A 23 -5.54 5.90 -3.21
CA ASP A 23 -5.08 5.14 -2.04
C ASP A 23 -5.10 3.64 -2.34
N ILE A 24 -6.16 3.12 -2.99
CA ILE A 24 -6.23 1.73 -3.45
C ILE A 24 -5.11 1.43 -4.44
N ALA A 25 -4.87 2.30 -5.43
CA ALA A 25 -3.79 2.12 -6.40
C ALA A 25 -2.42 2.06 -5.74
N HIS A 26 -2.16 2.96 -4.77
CA HIS A 26 -0.96 2.96 -3.95
C HIS A 26 -0.83 1.65 -3.16
N TYR A 27 -1.87 1.22 -2.46
CA TYR A 27 -1.85 -0.03 -1.68
C TYR A 27 -1.63 -1.26 -2.56
N ILE A 28 -2.18 -1.30 -3.78
CA ILE A 28 -1.95 -2.40 -4.74
C ILE A 28 -0.46 -2.47 -5.09
N LEU A 29 0.12 -1.35 -5.55
CA LEU A 29 1.53 -1.29 -5.93
C LEU A 29 2.45 -1.68 -4.77
N MET A 30 2.15 -1.22 -3.56
CA MET A 30 2.91 -1.55 -2.36
C MET A 30 2.79 -3.03 -1.99
N CYS A 31 1.58 -3.62 -2.06
CA CYS A 31 1.39 -5.05 -1.78
C CYS A 31 2.06 -5.95 -2.82
N ILE A 32 2.06 -5.54 -4.10
CA ILE A 32 2.79 -6.24 -5.17
C ILE A 32 4.29 -6.18 -4.92
N ALA A 33 4.84 -5.00 -4.58
CA ALA A 33 6.26 -4.86 -4.26
C ALA A 33 6.69 -5.79 -3.10
N VAL A 34 5.92 -5.85 -2.01
CA VAL A 34 6.19 -6.76 -0.90
C VAL A 34 6.14 -8.23 -1.36
N ARG A 35 5.18 -8.57 -2.21
CA ARG A 35 5.03 -9.93 -2.74
C ARG A 35 6.20 -10.32 -3.65
N ASP A 36 6.66 -9.41 -4.50
CA ASP A 36 7.79 -9.59 -5.40
C ASP A 36 9.09 -9.76 -4.63
N ASP A 37 9.34 -8.92 -3.62
CA ASP A 37 10.53 -9.02 -2.76
C ASP A 37 10.59 -10.39 -2.07
N VAL A 38 9.46 -10.86 -1.54
CA VAL A 38 9.35 -12.18 -0.91
C VAL A 38 9.61 -13.32 -1.91
N HIS A 39 9.14 -13.18 -3.14
CA HIS A 39 9.37 -14.18 -4.20
C HIS A 39 10.84 -14.20 -4.63
N ASN A 40 11.47 -13.04 -4.80
CA ASN A 40 12.89 -12.90 -5.16
C ASN A 40 13.84 -13.45 -4.09
N ILE A 41 13.50 -13.28 -2.81
CA ILE A 41 14.29 -13.81 -1.68
C ILE A 41 14.12 -15.33 -1.55
N SER A 42 12.98 -15.88 -1.98
CA SER A 42 12.68 -17.31 -1.94
C SER A 42 13.25 -18.01 -3.18
N PHE A 43 14.57 -18.20 -3.24
CA PHE A 43 15.30 -18.94 -4.31
C PHE A 43 14.90 -20.43 -4.44
N SER A 44 13.83 -20.88 -3.77
CA SER A 44 13.37 -22.26 -3.77
C SER A 44 11.92 -22.29 -4.24
N GLY A 45 11.67 -22.99 -5.34
CA GLY A 45 10.35 -23.21 -5.94
C GLY A 45 9.38 -24.04 -5.07
N THR A 46 9.43 -23.91 -3.75
CA THR A 46 8.41 -24.45 -2.86
C THR A 46 7.21 -23.51 -2.83
N LEU A 47 6.23 -23.89 -3.66
CA LEU A 47 4.87 -23.38 -3.93
C LEU A 47 3.97 -22.96 -2.74
N GLN A 48 4.52 -22.70 -1.55
CA GLN A 48 3.76 -22.12 -0.45
C GLN A 48 4.28 -20.71 -0.19
N SER A 49 3.67 -19.74 -0.87
CA SER A 49 3.91 -18.31 -0.66
C SER A 49 3.97 -18.04 0.85
N PHE A 50 5.04 -17.38 1.31
CA PHE A 50 5.25 -17.02 2.73
C PHE A 50 3.98 -16.47 3.41
N SER A 51 3.15 -15.75 2.65
CA SER A 51 1.81 -15.30 3.03
C SER A 51 0.91 -16.40 3.61
N ARG A 52 0.92 -17.62 3.05
CA ARG A 52 0.10 -18.77 3.53
C ARG A 52 0.63 -19.40 4.82
N LYS A 53 1.94 -19.36 5.07
CA LYS A 53 2.55 -19.90 6.29
C LYS A 53 2.52 -18.89 7.44
N HIS A 54 2.74 -17.61 7.12
CA HIS A 54 2.81 -16.51 8.08
C HIS A 54 1.96 -15.32 7.61
N PRO A 55 0.62 -15.45 7.61
CA PRO A 55 -0.28 -14.43 7.08
C PRO A 55 -0.17 -13.12 7.86
N LEU A 56 -0.02 -13.18 9.18
CA LEU A 56 0.14 -11.98 10.01
C LEU A 56 1.46 -11.24 9.74
N SER A 57 2.55 -11.97 9.48
CA SER A 57 3.83 -11.35 9.14
C SER A 57 3.75 -10.67 7.77
N CYS A 58 3.14 -11.33 6.78
CA CYS A 58 2.95 -10.76 5.45
C CYS A 58 2.04 -9.53 5.48
N TRP A 59 0.95 -9.59 6.24
CA TRP A 59 0.05 -8.46 6.46
C TRP A 59 0.80 -7.29 7.10
N LEU A 60 1.54 -7.53 8.20
CA LEU A 60 2.27 -6.47 8.89
C LEU A 60 3.32 -5.83 7.98
N SER A 61 4.12 -6.62 7.25
CA SER A 61 5.08 -6.09 6.28
C SER A 61 4.42 -5.22 5.21
N SER A 62 3.26 -5.64 4.71
CA SER A 62 2.49 -4.87 3.71
C SER A 62 1.96 -3.57 4.29
N MET A 63 1.43 -3.58 5.52
CA MET A 63 0.96 -2.37 6.21
C MET A 63 2.11 -1.38 6.46
N LEU A 64 3.28 -1.86 6.88
CA LEU A 64 4.44 -1.02 7.14
C LEU A 64 4.90 -0.29 5.87
N ILE A 65 4.91 -0.95 4.71
CA ILE A 65 5.24 -0.33 3.43
C ILE A 65 4.12 0.63 2.97
N CYS A 66 2.85 0.24 3.09
CA CYS A 66 1.71 1.08 2.70
C CYS A 66 1.68 2.41 3.46
N PHE A 67 2.02 2.40 4.75
CA PHE A 67 2.04 3.58 5.62
C PHE A 67 3.45 4.15 5.88
N ALA A 68 4.48 3.66 5.20
CA ALA A 68 5.88 4.00 5.47
C ALA A 68 6.14 5.51 5.54
N GLY A 69 5.57 6.28 4.61
CA GLY A 69 5.72 7.74 4.60
C GLY A 69 5.19 8.40 5.87
N SER A 70 4.03 7.96 6.37
CA SER A 70 3.45 8.49 7.61
C SER A 70 4.19 8.00 8.84
N LEU A 71 4.68 6.74 8.85
CA LEU A 71 5.50 6.21 9.94
C LEU A 71 6.80 7.02 10.08
N ILE A 72 7.49 7.27 8.96
CA ILE A 72 8.74 8.04 8.92
C ILE A 72 8.48 9.50 9.29
N ALA A 73 7.42 10.13 8.77
CA ALA A 73 7.07 11.50 9.11
C ALA A 73 6.81 11.66 10.61
N ASN A 74 6.01 10.78 11.21
CA ASN A 74 5.73 10.82 12.65
C ASN A 74 6.97 10.55 13.48
N PHE A 75 7.84 9.64 13.06
CA PHE A 75 9.13 9.39 13.70
C PHE A 75 10.02 10.65 13.70
N LEU A 76 10.12 11.34 12.56
CA LEU A 76 10.91 12.57 12.42
C LEU A 76 10.34 13.75 13.22
N LEU A 77 9.01 13.82 13.37
CA LEU A 77 8.32 14.86 14.11
C LEU A 77 8.22 14.57 15.62
N GLY A 78 8.67 13.40 16.08
CA GLY A 78 8.55 12.98 17.48
C GLY A 78 7.13 12.63 17.92
N GLU A 79 6.23 12.40 16.95
CA GLU A 79 4.86 11.97 17.19
C GLU A 79 4.78 10.44 17.34
N PRO A 80 3.67 9.90 17.92
CA PRO A 80 3.49 8.46 18.00
C PRO A 80 3.52 7.82 16.62
N VAL A 81 4.51 6.96 16.36
CA VAL A 81 4.71 6.29 15.06
C VAL A 81 3.46 5.52 14.62
N LEU A 82 2.69 4.98 15.57
CA LEU A 82 1.46 4.22 15.30
C LEU A 82 0.23 5.10 15.01
N THR A 83 0.37 6.43 14.89
CA THR A 83 -0.74 7.33 14.53
C THR A 83 -1.47 6.93 13.24
N PRO A 84 -0.83 6.43 12.16
CA PRO A 84 -1.52 5.99 10.95
C PRO A 84 -2.47 4.82 11.20
N PHE A 85 -2.23 4.01 12.23
CA PHE A 85 -3.09 2.90 12.62
C PHE A 85 -4.37 3.32 13.36
N LYS A 86 -4.58 4.63 13.59
CA LYS A 86 -5.85 5.14 14.13
C LYS A 86 -6.91 5.31 13.05
N ASP A 87 -6.51 5.37 11.78
CA ASP A 87 -7.44 5.51 10.67
C ASP A 87 -7.93 4.13 10.20
N TYR A 88 -9.06 3.71 10.78
CA TYR A 88 -9.68 2.43 10.47
C TYR A 88 -10.08 2.31 8.99
N GLN A 89 -10.45 3.39 8.32
CA GLN A 89 -10.88 3.34 6.92
C GLN A 89 -9.71 2.95 6.02
N ASN A 90 -8.55 3.58 6.24
CA ASN A 90 -7.34 3.30 5.48
C ASN A 90 -6.79 1.90 5.77
N ILE A 91 -6.80 1.46 7.03
CA ILE A 91 -6.35 0.10 7.40
C ILE A 91 -7.25 -0.97 6.79
N VAL A 92 -8.57 -0.80 6.84
CA VAL A 92 -9.52 -1.76 6.25
C VAL A 92 -9.34 -1.82 4.74
N THR A 93 -9.16 -0.67 4.08
CA THR A 93 -8.93 -0.60 2.63
C THR A 93 -7.61 -1.28 2.25
N ALA A 94 -6.52 -0.97 2.94
CA ALA A 94 -5.22 -1.60 2.71
C ALA A 94 -5.27 -3.11 2.97
N THR A 95 -5.99 -3.56 4.02
CA THR A 95 -6.12 -4.99 4.35
C THR A 95 -6.96 -5.72 3.29
N ALA A 96 -8.01 -5.11 2.77
CA ALA A 96 -8.79 -5.67 1.67
C ALA A 96 -7.93 -5.82 0.40
N VAL A 97 -7.15 -4.80 0.06
CA VAL A 97 -6.20 -4.85 -1.06
C VAL A 97 -5.15 -5.94 -0.86
N TRP A 98 -4.53 -6.02 0.32
CA TRP A 98 -3.59 -7.07 0.67
C TRP A 98 -4.18 -8.47 0.49
N TYR A 99 -5.43 -8.66 0.93
CA TYR A 99 -6.13 -9.94 0.78
C TYR A 99 -6.35 -10.29 -0.70
N LEU A 100 -6.81 -9.34 -1.51
CA LEU A 100 -7.01 -9.54 -2.94
C LEU A 100 -5.69 -9.85 -3.67
N VAL A 101 -4.62 -9.12 -3.37
CA VAL A 101 -3.32 -9.33 -3.99
C VAL A 101 -2.72 -10.68 -3.59
N ASN A 102 -2.92 -11.19 -2.37
CA ASN A 102 -2.28 -12.44 -1.92
C ASN A 102 -3.15 -13.70 -2.05
N TYR A 103 -4.47 -13.56 -2.06
CA TYR A 103 -5.42 -14.66 -1.95
C TYR A 103 -6.50 -14.67 -3.04
N SER A 104 -6.42 -13.80 -4.06
CA SER A 104 -7.36 -13.85 -5.18
C SER A 104 -7.34 -15.22 -5.88
N PRO A 105 -8.52 -15.77 -6.24
CA PRO A 105 -8.59 -17.03 -6.97
C PRO A 105 -7.94 -16.85 -8.35
N PHE A 106 -7.07 -17.79 -8.72
CA PHE A 106 -6.28 -17.76 -9.98
C PHE A 106 -5.35 -16.56 -10.13
N ASP A 107 -5.04 -15.85 -9.05
CA ASP A 107 -4.10 -14.72 -9.08
C ASP A 107 -4.54 -13.55 -9.99
N LEU A 108 -5.86 -13.39 -10.21
CA LEU A 108 -6.41 -12.43 -11.18
C LEU A 108 -6.06 -10.96 -10.91
N VAL A 109 -5.63 -10.65 -9.69
CA VAL A 109 -5.36 -9.27 -9.22
C VAL A 109 -3.86 -8.94 -9.25
N TYR A 110 -2.99 -9.95 -9.30
CA TYR A 110 -1.54 -9.80 -9.43
C TYR A 110 -1.17 -9.79 -10.91
#